data_AF-A0A6A4Z7M4-F1
#
_entry.id   AF-A0A6A4Z7M4-F1
#
_cell.length_a   1.000
_cell.length_b   1.000
_cell.length_c   1.000
_cell.angle_alpha   90.00
_cell.angle_beta   90.00
_cell.angle_gamma   90.00
#
_symmetry.space_group_name_H-M   'P 1'
#
loop_
_entity.id
_entity.type
_entity.pdbx_description
1 polymer ?
#
loop_
_entity_poly.entity_id
_entity_poly.type
_entity_poly.pdbx_seq_one_letter_code
_entity_poly.pdbx_strand_id
1 'polypeptide(L)'
;MADDQTTTNIPKDQFFREGVETAIATTAACIQAANSVLVVGGGPVGIEVAAEIAVKHPSKHVTILDANKELVANARVSDAFRTQVTDKLTALGVNLVLGERLPQRLTSHGLTKTTLETDKGTQIESDVQ
;
A
#
# COMPACT_ATOMS: atom_id res chain seq x y z
N MET A 1 -26.66 28.73 -22.55
CA MET A 1 -25.93 27.46 -22.66
C MET A 1 -24.47 27.77 -22.41
N ALA A 2 -24.03 27.59 -21.17
CA ALA A 2 -22.62 27.67 -20.79
C ALA A 2 -22.19 26.23 -20.57
N ASP A 3 -21.17 25.79 -21.30
CA ASP A 3 -20.61 24.45 -21.16
C ASP A 3 -19.26 24.55 -20.45
N ASP A 4 -19.10 23.62 -19.54
CA ASP A 4 -18.27 23.61 -18.35
C ASP A 4 -16.80 23.28 -18.68
N GLN A 5 -15.90 24.23 -18.45
CA GLN A 5 -14.46 24.00 -18.41
C GLN A 5 -14.03 23.69 -16.98
N THR A 6 -14.30 22.48 -16.48
CA THR A 6 -13.61 21.95 -15.31
C THR A 6 -12.15 21.65 -15.67
N THR A 7 -11.34 22.69 -15.65
CA THR A 7 -9.89 22.60 -15.56
C THR A 7 -9.55 22.00 -14.20
N THR A 8 -8.97 20.79 -14.18
CA THR A 8 -8.29 20.25 -13.00
C THR A 8 -7.12 21.17 -12.67
N ASN A 9 -7.36 22.17 -11.84
CA ASN A 9 -6.34 23.07 -11.33
C ASN A 9 -5.55 22.31 -10.25
N ILE A 10 -4.58 21.49 -10.68
CA ILE A 10 -3.61 20.92 -9.76
C ILE A 10 -2.66 22.04 -9.34
N PRO A 11 -2.57 22.36 -8.04
CA PRO A 11 -1.67 23.39 -7.54
C PRO A 11 -0.22 23.12 -7.99
N LYS A 12 0.40 24.09 -8.65
CA LYS A 12 1.76 23.97 -9.23
C LYS A 12 2.86 23.82 -8.19
N ASP A 13 2.56 24.04 -6.91
CA ASP A 13 3.45 23.94 -5.76
C ASP A 13 3.66 22.50 -5.26
N GLN A 14 2.78 21.55 -5.62
CA GLN A 14 2.86 20.15 -5.16
C GLN A 14 4.00 19.32 -5.78
N PHE A 15 4.64 19.79 -6.85
CA PHE A 15 5.74 19.07 -7.51
C PHE A 15 7.10 19.76 -7.35
N PHE A 16 7.25 20.60 -6.33
CA PHE A 16 8.58 21.10 -5.98
C PHE A 16 9.42 19.99 -5.35
N ARG A 17 10.69 19.89 -5.76
CA ARG A 17 11.63 18.87 -5.24
C ARG A 17 11.62 18.80 -3.72
N GLU A 18 11.60 19.95 -3.06
CA GLU A 18 11.55 20.07 -1.60
C GLU A 18 10.26 19.47 -1.00
N GLY A 19 9.11 19.68 -1.66
CA GLY A 19 7.84 19.10 -1.22
C GLY A 19 7.83 17.58 -1.34
N VAL A 20 8.38 17.05 -2.44
CA VAL A 20 8.53 15.60 -2.64
C VAL A 20 9.50 15.00 -1.62
N GLU A 21 10.65 15.64 -1.40
CA GLU A 21 11.64 15.21 -0.41
C GLU A 21 11.03 15.21 1.01
N THR A 22 10.25 16.24 1.35
CA THR A 22 9.56 16.34 2.63
C THR A 22 8.52 15.24 2.80
N ALA A 23 7.70 14.97 1.77
CA ALA A 23 6.70 13.91 1.81
C ALA A 23 7.33 12.51 1.98
N ILE A 24 8.43 12.24 1.28
CA ILE A 24 9.19 10.99 1.40
C ILE A 24 9.77 10.86 2.81
N ALA A 25 10.45 11.90 3.31
CA ALA A 25 11.08 11.89 4.63
C ALA A 25 10.05 11.71 5.75
N THR A 26 8.90 12.39 5.65
CA THR A 26 7.80 12.28 6.61
C THR A 26 7.23 10.86 6.61
N THR A 27 6.95 10.30 5.44
CA THR A 27 6.41 8.94 5.31
C THR A 27 7.39 7.90 5.87
N ALA A 28 8.68 8.03 5.55
CA ALA A 28 9.71 7.15 6.07
C ALA A 28 9.82 7.21 7.60
N ALA A 29 9.73 8.40 8.20
CA ALA A 29 9.72 8.57 9.65
C ALA A 29 8.48 7.92 10.31
N CYS A 30 7.30 8.07 9.70
CA CYS A 30 6.08 7.42 10.18
C CYS A 30 6.20 5.89 10.12
N ILE A 31 6.69 5.33 9.01
CA ILE A 31 6.93 3.88 8.89
C ILE A 31 7.96 3.41 9.93
N GLN A 32 9.01 4.19 10.17
CA GLN A 32 10.01 3.88 11.18
C GLN A 32 9.40 3.79 12.59
N ALA A 33 8.45 4.68 12.92
CA ALA A 33 7.75 4.71 14.21
C ALA A 33 6.60 3.69 14.33
N ALA A 34 5.99 3.28 13.22
CA ALA A 34 4.85 2.36 13.18
C ALA A 34 5.21 0.94 13.65
N ASN A 35 4.33 0.26 14.38
CA ASN A 35 4.46 -1.17 14.65
C ASN A 35 3.79 -2.02 13.57
N SER A 36 2.81 -1.45 12.88
CA SER A 36 2.00 -2.12 11.86
C SER A 36 1.82 -1.25 10.63
N VAL A 37 1.99 -1.84 9.45
CA VAL A 37 1.85 -1.16 8.16
C VAL A 37 0.95 -1.98 7.25
N LEU A 38 -0.08 -1.34 6.71
CA LEU A 38 -0.92 -1.87 5.65
C LEU A 38 -0.45 -1.30 4.30
N VAL A 39 -0.29 -2.17 3.31
CA VAL A 39 -0.06 -1.77 1.92
C VAL A 39 -1.28 -2.18 1.10
N VAL A 40 -2.01 -1.20 0.59
CA VAL A 40 -3.19 -1.45 -0.25
C VAL A 40 -2.76 -1.56 -1.72
N GLY A 41 -2.76 -2.79 -2.24
CA GLY A 41 -2.37 -3.17 -3.58
C GLY A 41 -1.15 -4.09 -3.61
N GLY A 42 -1.33 -5.31 -4.07
CA GLY A 42 -0.34 -6.35 -4.34
C GLY A 42 0.18 -6.33 -5.79
N GLY A 43 0.28 -5.15 -6.39
CA GLY A 43 1.04 -4.94 -7.63
C GLY A 43 2.55 -4.86 -7.39
N PRO A 44 3.38 -4.66 -8.44
CA PRO A 44 4.84 -4.63 -8.29
C PRO A 44 5.35 -3.62 -7.26
N VAL A 45 4.78 -2.42 -7.24
CA VAL A 45 5.18 -1.35 -6.30
C VAL A 45 4.83 -1.70 -4.86
N GLY A 46 3.61 -2.17 -4.61
CA GLY A 46 3.18 -2.52 -3.26
C GLY A 46 3.96 -3.72 -2.70
N ILE A 47 4.31 -4.68 -3.56
CA ILE A 47 5.19 -5.80 -3.20
C ILE A 47 6.57 -5.31 -2.79
N GLU A 48 7.20 -4.45 -3.58
CA GLU A 48 8.53 -3.92 -3.27
C GLU A 48 8.53 -3.14 -1.95
N VAL A 49 7.54 -2.26 -1.76
CA VAL A 49 7.39 -1.47 -0.53
C VAL A 49 7.20 -2.38 0.69
N ALA A 50 6.31 -3.37 0.60
CA ALA A 50 6.06 -4.29 1.70
C ALA A 50 7.30 -5.13 2.04
N ALA A 51 7.99 -5.65 1.02
CA ALA A 51 9.20 -6.45 1.20
C ALA A 51 10.33 -5.62 1.82
N GLU A 52 10.58 -4.40 1.33
CA GLU A 52 11.61 -3.51 1.85
C GLU A 52 11.36 -3.17 3.33
N ILE A 53 10.11 -2.87 3.70
CA ILE A 53 9.75 -2.61 5.10
C ILE A 53 9.98 -3.85 5.96
N ALA A 54 9.53 -5.03 5.52
CA ALA A 54 9.69 -6.28 6.27
C ALA A 54 11.16 -6.66 6.45
N VAL A 55 11.99 -6.50 5.41
CA VAL A 55 13.44 -6.76 5.46
C VAL A 55 14.14 -5.78 6.40
N LYS A 56 13.85 -4.49 6.27
CA LYS A 56 14.51 -3.43 7.06
C LYS A 56 14.04 -3.40 8.52
N HIS A 57 12.80 -3.81 8.78
CA HIS A 57 12.19 -3.80 10.09
C HIS A 57 11.48 -5.13 10.41
N PRO A 58 12.23 -6.22 10.68
CA PRO A 58 11.68 -7.57 10.83
C PRO A 58 10.67 -7.74 11.97
N SER A 59 10.62 -6.81 12.92
CA SER A 59 9.67 -6.84 14.05
C SER A 59 8.33 -6.16 13.74
N LYS A 60 8.18 -5.49 12.60
CA LYS A 60 6.93 -4.79 12.23
C LYS A 60 5.95 -5.75 11.57
N HIS A 61 4.67 -5.55 11.84
CA HIS A 61 3.59 -6.28 11.18
C HIS A 61 3.26 -5.63 9.84
N VAL A 62 3.66 -6.27 8.73
CA VAL A 62 3.37 -5.77 7.38
C VAL A 62 2.28 -6.61 6.74
N THR A 63 1.22 -5.96 6.26
CA THR A 63 0.12 -6.63 5.55
C THR A 63 -0.05 -6.05 4.15
N ILE A 64 -0.17 -6.89 3.13
CA ILE A 64 -0.65 -6.50 1.79
C ILE A 64 -2.14 -6.85 1.70
N LEU A 65 -2.97 -5.87 1.34
CA LEU A 65 -4.37 -6.08 0.97
C LEU A 65 -4.52 -5.89 -0.55
N ASP A 66 -5.01 -6.89 -1.26
CA ASP A 66 -5.34 -6.76 -2.69
C ASP A 66 -6.70 -7.39 -3.03
N ALA A 67 -7.45 -6.71 -3.88
CA ALA A 67 -8.76 -7.14 -4.36
C ALA A 67 -8.70 -8.37 -5.26
N ASN A 68 -7.54 -8.67 -5.85
CA ASN A 68 -7.27 -9.84 -6.65
C ASN A 68 -6.85 -11.01 -5.76
N LYS A 69 -7.17 -12.22 -6.21
CA LYS A 69 -6.84 -13.46 -5.48
C LYS A 69 -5.34 -13.81 -5.51
N GLU A 70 -4.56 -13.09 -6.31
CA GLU A 70 -3.15 -13.34 -6.57
C GLU A 70 -2.38 -12.03 -6.64
N LEU A 71 -1.14 -12.06 -6.17
CA LEU A 71 -0.19 -10.96 -6.34
C LEU A 71 0.16 -10.76 -7.82
N VAL A 72 0.47 -9.53 -8.21
CA VAL A 72 0.75 -9.10 -9.59
C VAL A 72 -0.29 -9.59 -10.61
N ALA A 73 -1.57 -9.70 -10.22
CA ALA A 73 -2.69 -10.22 -11.03
C ALA A 73 -2.67 -9.74 -12.49
N ASN A 74 -2.43 -8.45 -12.72
CA ASN A 74 -2.47 -7.83 -14.04
C ASN A 74 -1.14 -7.87 -14.81
N ALA A 75 -0.07 -8.45 -14.25
CA ALA A 75 1.21 -8.60 -14.92
C ALA A 75 1.26 -9.86 -15.78
N ARG A 76 1.91 -9.77 -16.95
CA ARG A 76 2.18 -10.92 -17.82
C ARG A 76 3.40 -11.69 -17.31
N VAL A 77 3.20 -12.46 -16.25
CA VAL A 77 4.21 -13.30 -15.59
C VAL A 77 3.69 -14.73 -15.45
N SER A 78 4.60 -15.69 -15.30
CA SER A 78 4.25 -17.10 -15.10
C SER A 78 3.67 -17.35 -13.69
N ASP A 79 2.87 -18.41 -13.56
CA ASP A 79 2.35 -18.85 -12.25
C ASP A 79 3.49 -19.20 -11.30
N ALA A 80 4.57 -19.82 -11.81
CA ALA A 80 5.77 -20.10 -11.04
C ALA A 80 6.40 -18.84 -10.43
N PHE A 81 6.40 -17.72 -11.17
CA PHE A 81 6.88 -16.44 -10.64
C PHE A 81 5.93 -15.90 -9.55
N ARG A 82 4.61 -16.00 -9.74
CA ARG A 82 3.62 -15.59 -8.74
C ARG A 82 3.80 -16.36 -7.44
N THR A 83 3.90 -17.70 -7.53
CA THR A 83 4.18 -18.57 -6.39
C THR A 83 5.48 -18.17 -5.71
N GLN A 84 6.57 -17.97 -6.47
CA GLN A 84 7.85 -17.59 -5.88
C GLN A 84 7.79 -16.25 -5.13
N VAL A 85 7.07 -15.26 -5.65
CA VAL A 85 6.90 -13.97 -4.98
C VAL A 85 6.07 -14.11 -3.71
N THR A 86 4.95 -14.84 -3.77
CA THR A 86 4.13 -15.14 -2.59
C THR A 86 4.95 -15.85 -1.51
N ASP A 87 5.68 -16.91 -1.87
CA ASP A 87 6.49 -17.69 -0.92
C ASP A 87 7.57 -16.82 -0.25
N LYS A 88 8.23 -15.96 -1.03
CA LYS A 88 9.25 -15.03 -0.50
C LYS A 88 8.64 -14.02 0.47
N LEU A 89 7.50 -13.42 0.15
CA LEU A 89 6.82 -12.47 1.03
C LEU A 89 6.35 -13.14 2.33
N THR A 90 5.75 -14.33 2.22
CA THR A 90 5.34 -15.11 3.40
C THR A 90 6.54 -15.51 4.25
N ALA A 91 7.67 -15.88 3.64
CA ALA A 91 8.91 -16.18 4.36
C ALA A 91 9.51 -14.95 5.07
N LEU A 92 9.25 -13.75 4.57
CA LEU A 92 9.58 -12.47 5.23
C LEU A 92 8.59 -12.09 6.34
N GLY A 93 7.54 -12.88 6.57
CA GLY A 93 6.50 -12.59 7.56
C GLY A 93 5.46 -11.57 7.11
N VAL A 94 5.42 -11.25 5.81
CA VAL A 94 4.38 -10.37 5.26
C VAL A 94 3.06 -11.12 5.23
N ASN A 95 2.04 -10.55 5.87
CA ASN A 95 0.68 -11.06 5.84
C ASN A 95 0.00 -10.69 4.52
N LEU A 96 -0.71 -11.63 3.90
CA LEU A 96 -1.36 -11.42 2.60
C LEU A 96 -2.88 -11.61 2.76
N VAL A 97 -3.62 -10.51 2.57
CA VAL A 97 -5.08 -10.51 2.52
C VAL A 97 -5.48 -10.31 1.05
N LEU A 98 -5.77 -11.42 0.37
CA LEU A 98 -6.02 -11.45 -1.08
C LEU A 98 -7.48 -11.76 -1.41
N GLY A 99 -7.95 -11.19 -2.51
CA GLY A 99 -9.33 -11.32 -2.98
C GLY A 99 -10.32 -10.50 -2.15
N GLU A 100 -9.83 -9.51 -1.40
CA GLU A 100 -10.61 -8.63 -0.51
C GLU A 100 -10.24 -7.17 -0.77
N ARG A 101 -11.18 -6.26 -0.52
CA ARG A 101 -10.96 -4.83 -0.74
C ARG A 101 -11.57 -4.00 0.36
N LEU A 102 -11.07 -2.77 0.50
CA LEU A 102 -11.76 -1.78 1.30
C LEU A 102 -13.05 -1.34 0.59
N PRO A 103 -14.17 -1.15 1.31
CA PRO A 103 -15.42 -0.68 0.73
C PRO A 103 -15.30 0.75 0.20
N GLN A 104 -14.41 1.55 0.80
CA GLN A 104 -14.08 2.89 0.35
C GLN A 104 -12.60 2.97 -0.04
N ARG A 105 -12.33 3.65 -1.16
CA ARG A 105 -10.97 3.93 -1.60
C ARG A 105 -10.32 4.96 -0.66
N LEU A 106 -9.13 4.65 -0.17
CA LEU A 106 -8.27 5.63 0.49
C LEU A 106 -7.71 6.60 -0.56
N THR A 107 -7.89 7.90 -0.34
CA THR A 107 -7.44 8.96 -1.25
C THR A 107 -6.10 9.57 -0.86
N SER A 108 -5.56 9.18 0.30
CA SER A 108 -4.26 9.61 0.82
C SER A 108 -3.69 8.53 1.74
N HIS A 109 -2.38 8.59 1.98
CA HIS A 109 -1.76 7.77 3.01
C HIS A 109 -2.31 8.15 4.39
N GLY A 110 -2.66 7.14 5.18
CA GLY A 110 -3.01 7.34 6.59
C GLY A 110 -1.76 7.21 7.43
N LEU A 111 -1.41 8.27 8.17
CA LEU A 111 -0.25 8.29 9.08
C LEU A 111 -0.68 8.18 10.55
N THR A 112 -1.91 7.75 10.77
CA THR A 112 -2.54 7.60 12.07
C THR A 112 -3.09 6.19 12.20
N LYS A 113 -2.94 5.64 13.40
CA LYS A 113 -3.50 4.35 13.75
C LYS A 113 -5.00 4.29 13.47
N THR A 114 -5.41 3.26 12.76
CA THR A 114 -6.82 2.99 12.45
C THR A 114 -7.05 1.50 12.30
N THR A 115 -8.32 1.10 12.36
CA THR A 115 -8.77 -0.25 12.00
C THR A 115 -9.66 -0.13 10.77
N LEU A 116 -9.28 -0.83 9.70
CA LEU A 116 -10.04 -0.90 8.46
C LEU A 116 -10.74 -2.26 8.36
N GLU A 117 -11.96 -2.26 7.83
CA GLU A 117 -12.72 -3.48 7.57
C GLU A 117 -12.85 -3.69 6.06
N THR A 118 -12.59 -4.90 5.60
CA THR A 118 -12.74 -5.27 4.18
C THR A 118 -14.21 -5.56 3.84
N ASP A 119 -14.49 -5.69 2.54
CA ASP A 119 -15.78 -6.16 2.02
C ASP A 119 -16.20 -7.56 2.48
N LYS A 120 -15.28 -8.33 3.09
CA LYS A 120 -15.55 -9.65 3.69
C LYS A 120 -15.51 -9.66 5.21
N GLY A 121 -15.42 -8.49 5.85
CA GLY A 121 -15.42 -8.37 7.31
C GLY A 121 -14.07 -8.63 7.98
N THR A 122 -12.98 -8.76 7.21
CA THR A 122 -11.63 -8.85 7.78
C THR A 122 -11.25 -7.50 8.38
N GLN A 123 -10.93 -7.47 9.66
CA GLN A 123 -10.43 -6.27 10.34
C GLN A 123 -8.91 -6.24 10.30
N ILE A 124 -8.36 -5.13 9.84
CA ILE A 124 -6.92 -4.88 9.71
C ILE A 124 -6.61 -3.61 10.49
N GLU A 125 -5.89 -3.75 11.59
CA GLU A 125 -5.31 -2.62 12.34
C GLU A 125 -3.95 -2.26 11.74
N SER A 126 -3.74 -0.97 11.49
CA SER A 126 -2.46 -0.46 11.01
C SER A 126 -2.18 0.94 11.54
N ASP A 127 -0.90 1.22 11.82
CA ASP A 127 -0.43 2.55 12.20
C ASP A 127 -0.21 3.45 10.97
N VAL A 128 0.10 2.83 9.83
CA VAL A 128 0.29 3.47 8.51
C VAL A 128 -0.40 2.65 7.41
N GLN A 129 -1.06 3.32 6.45
CA GLN A 129 -1.76 2.73 5.31
C GLN A 129 -1.61 3.53 4.02
#